data_AF-A0A336M6X0-F1
#
_entry.id   AF-A0A336M6X0-F1
#
_cell.length_a   1.000
_cell.length_b   1.000
_cell.length_c   1.000
_cell.angle_alpha   90.00
_cell.angle_beta   90.00
_cell.angle_gamma   90.00
#
_symmetry.space_group_name_H-M   'P 1'
#
loop_
_entity.id
_entity.type
_entity.pdbx_description
1 polymer ?
#
loop_
_entity_poly.entity_id
_entity_poly.type
_entity_poly.pdbx_seq_one_letter_code
_entity_poly.pdbx_strand_id
1 'polypeptide(L)'
;MSCFLKHSENTSINVVRFDNINNVIYYEILVKCGPSVFWTVNYTFEWSLDLNLLPQKKVIGNKNPKFLKKRQEALEIYLQEVFKFLQLTMPKVFVEFLDFHKYDIIFILHNLAALLSVYSENFLARSLSYTFSSLEIYSISERMKLPTPSTEVNDNKYDFSHILDFACLVEGLSILPVKHSLPCISFDEYSEHFDQVVRSTVSKPLGTSSIVPEELKFDLAAFKVLKTLKIFGISSECIIDAKNIRETVENLYVQKSKVTDVKQILLCDSPVHKTLENNDMEHSKVWQKVKYANFSDNQISIIDKSINLIPKVRELILDSNNIDKIIHFKSLPLLSTLSLESNRLSDCVNLHTQLGQIETLNVAQNQIRSLKGFQKLYSLVNLDISCNLIDTIDEVDYIGKLPVLENIRLTGNPVAGSVDYRSRILSRFGERLQDIYLDNEKGSTKEIDTALALSALRISMTDNAIGIKEGYENVFCTISRN
;
A
#
# COMPACT_ATOMS: atom_id res chain seq x y z
N MET A 1 0.68 -22.92 -6.98
CA MET A 1 -0.49 -23.06 -6.09
C MET A 1 -1.06 -24.47 -6.18
N SER A 2 -1.70 -24.98 -5.13
CA SER A 2 -2.39 -26.27 -5.17
C SER A 2 -3.62 -26.18 -6.07
N CYS A 3 -3.79 -27.16 -6.95
CA CYS A 3 -4.99 -27.31 -7.77
C CYS A 3 -5.31 -28.80 -7.90
N PHE A 4 -6.13 -29.29 -6.98
CA PHE A 4 -6.48 -30.70 -6.90
C PHE A 4 -7.08 -31.20 -8.22
N LEU A 5 -7.90 -30.39 -8.90
CA LEU A 5 -8.46 -30.73 -10.20
C LEU A 5 -7.38 -31.04 -11.26
N LYS A 6 -6.27 -30.30 -11.28
CA LYS A 6 -5.15 -30.53 -12.21
C LYS A 6 -4.19 -31.64 -11.76
N HIS A 7 -4.11 -31.89 -10.46
CA HIS A 7 -3.03 -32.68 -9.85
C HIS A 7 -3.52 -33.85 -9.01
N SER A 8 -4.77 -34.28 -9.18
CA SER A 8 -5.39 -35.33 -8.35
C SER A 8 -4.56 -36.61 -8.33
N GLU A 9 -4.07 -37.06 -9.48
CA GLU A 9 -3.19 -38.25 -9.61
C GLU A 9 -1.80 -38.08 -8.97
N ASN A 10 -1.33 -36.84 -8.85
CA ASN A 10 -0.04 -36.49 -8.26
C ASN A 10 -0.19 -35.90 -6.85
N THR A 11 -1.34 -36.09 -6.21
CA THR A 11 -1.60 -35.66 -4.84
C THR A 11 -1.34 -36.81 -3.88
N SER A 12 -0.59 -36.55 -2.80
CA SER A 12 -0.24 -37.56 -1.81
C SER A 12 -0.45 -37.06 -0.38
N ILE A 13 -0.75 -38.01 0.51
CA ILE A 13 -0.91 -37.78 1.94
C ILE A 13 0.01 -38.74 2.68
N ASN A 14 0.88 -38.20 3.54
CA ASN A 14 1.83 -38.97 4.32
C ASN A 14 1.83 -38.49 5.77
N VAL A 15 1.96 -39.40 6.72
CA VAL A 15 2.12 -39.04 8.14
C VAL A 15 3.60 -39.08 8.45
N VAL A 16 4.25 -37.91 8.43
CA VAL A 16 5.72 -37.82 8.39
C VAL A 16 6.37 -37.98 9.75
N ARG A 17 5.73 -37.49 10.82
CA ARG A 17 6.22 -37.64 12.20
C ARG A 17 5.08 -37.53 13.21
N PHE A 18 5.41 -37.80 14.47
CA PHE A 18 4.56 -37.50 15.61
C PHE A 18 5.36 -36.75 16.68
N ASP A 19 4.72 -35.80 17.33
CA ASP A 19 5.30 -34.97 18.39
C ASP A 19 4.46 -35.06 19.66
N ASN A 20 5.10 -34.94 20.81
CA ASN A 20 4.44 -34.89 22.11
C ASN A 20 4.51 -33.47 22.65
N ILE A 21 3.36 -32.78 22.66
CA ILE A 21 3.23 -31.41 23.15
C ILE A 21 2.23 -31.44 24.30
N ASN A 22 2.64 -30.99 25.49
CA ASN A 22 1.78 -30.92 26.68
C ASN A 22 1.03 -32.23 26.97
N ASN A 23 1.73 -33.38 26.84
CA ASN A 23 1.22 -34.71 27.13
C ASN A 23 0.19 -35.25 26.10
N VAL A 24 -0.02 -34.52 25.00
CA VAL A 24 -0.87 -34.86 23.85
C VAL A 24 0.02 -35.23 22.66
N ILE A 25 -0.35 -36.32 21.96
CA ILE A 25 0.37 -36.75 20.76
C ILE A 25 -0.29 -36.14 19.52
N TYR A 26 0.51 -35.38 18.77
CA TYR A 26 0.15 -34.82 17.48
C TYR A 26 0.81 -35.64 16.37
N TYR A 27 0.07 -35.93 15.32
CA TYR A 27 0.60 -36.53 14.09
C TYR A 27 0.68 -35.43 13.04
N GLU A 28 1.86 -35.22 12.48
CA GLU A 28 2.06 -34.27 11.39
C GLU A 28 1.76 -34.98 10.06
N ILE A 29 0.70 -34.54 9.41
CA ILE A 29 0.23 -35.04 8.12
C ILE A 29 0.73 -34.08 7.05
N LEU A 30 1.61 -34.55 6.17
CA LEU A 30 2.06 -33.85 4.98
C LEU A 30 1.08 -34.10 3.85
N VAL A 31 0.50 -33.02 3.32
CA VAL A 31 -0.30 -33.04 2.09
C VAL A 31 0.54 -32.41 0.99
N LYS A 32 0.71 -33.13 -0.12
CA LYS A 32 1.40 -32.64 -1.32
C LYS A 32 0.42 -32.65 -2.48
N CYS A 33 0.24 -31.52 -3.16
CA CYS A 33 -0.64 -31.39 -4.31
C CYS A 33 0.13 -30.78 -5.49
N GLY A 34 0.55 -31.65 -6.41
CA GLY A 34 1.43 -31.27 -7.51
C GLY A 34 2.91 -31.23 -7.13
N PRO A 35 3.78 -30.69 -8.02
CA PRO A 35 5.23 -30.88 -7.89
C PRO A 35 5.86 -30.05 -6.77
N SER A 36 5.39 -28.81 -6.56
CA SER A 36 6.04 -27.81 -5.71
C SER A 36 5.21 -27.33 -4.52
N VAL A 37 3.93 -27.75 -4.43
CA VAL A 37 3.02 -27.28 -3.38
C VAL A 37 2.73 -28.37 -2.36
N PHE A 38 3.00 -28.05 -1.10
CA PHE A 38 2.72 -28.91 0.04
C PHE A 38 2.38 -28.07 1.27
N TRP A 39 1.75 -28.70 2.26
CA TRP A 39 1.50 -28.13 3.59
C TRP A 39 1.39 -29.25 4.63
N THR A 40 1.45 -28.88 5.91
CA THR A 40 1.28 -29.84 7.01
C THR A 40 0.04 -29.52 7.85
N VAL A 41 -0.64 -30.59 8.29
CA VAL A 41 -1.78 -30.55 9.21
C VAL A 41 -1.42 -31.32 10.47
N ASN A 42 -1.68 -30.72 11.63
CA ASN A 42 -1.46 -31.39 12.92
C ASN A 42 -2.75 -32.04 13.39
N TYR A 43 -2.71 -33.37 13.55
CA TYR A 43 -3.87 -34.17 13.97
C TYR A 43 -3.71 -34.72 15.39
N THR A 44 -4.78 -34.64 16.19
CA THR A 44 -4.90 -35.37 17.45
C THR A 44 -6.13 -36.26 17.43
N PHE A 45 -6.06 -37.39 18.15
CA PHE A 45 -7.19 -38.32 18.29
C PHE A 45 -8.34 -37.80 19.18
N GLU A 46 -8.31 -36.53 19.59
CA GLU A 46 -9.45 -35.86 20.22
C GLU A 46 -10.38 -35.24 19.16
N TRP A 47 -9.90 -35.01 17.93
CA TRP A 47 -10.72 -34.57 16.82
C TRP A 47 -11.56 -35.76 16.32
N SER A 48 -12.81 -35.80 16.77
CA SER A 48 -13.81 -36.81 16.45
C SER A 48 -14.34 -36.64 15.02
N LEU A 49 -13.64 -37.21 14.03
CA LEU A 49 -14.32 -37.74 12.84
C LEU A 49 -14.97 -39.06 13.27
N ASP A 50 -16.26 -39.23 12.95
CA ASP A 50 -17.11 -40.32 13.46
C ASP A 50 -16.38 -41.68 13.55
N LEU A 51 -16.30 -42.19 14.77
CA LEU A 51 -15.14 -42.95 15.28
C LEU A 51 -15.24 -44.47 15.04
N ASN A 52 -15.73 -44.89 13.87
CA ASN A 52 -15.79 -46.32 13.50
C ASN A 52 -14.74 -46.76 12.47
N LEU A 53 -13.93 -45.83 11.95
CA LEU A 53 -13.00 -46.07 10.83
C LEU A 53 -11.51 -45.89 11.18
N LEU A 54 -11.18 -45.39 12.37
CA LEU A 54 -9.77 -45.18 12.81
C LEU A 54 -9.28 -46.34 13.71
N PRO A 55 -7.95 -46.62 13.76
CA PRO A 55 -7.40 -47.61 14.69
C PRO A 55 -7.77 -47.30 16.14
N GLN A 56 -8.44 -48.24 16.82
CA GLN A 56 -8.96 -48.07 18.18
C GLN A 56 -7.88 -47.53 19.15
N LYS A 57 -8.27 -46.63 20.06
CA LYS A 57 -7.42 -46.18 21.16
C LYS A 57 -7.18 -47.38 22.09
N LYS A 58 -5.91 -47.72 22.39
CA LYS A 58 -5.61 -48.62 23.52
C LYS A 58 -5.69 -47.82 24.82
N VAL A 59 -5.95 -48.49 25.94
CA VAL A 59 -6.06 -47.83 27.27
C VAL A 59 -4.72 -47.86 28.02
N ILE A 60 -3.76 -48.71 27.61
CA ILE A 60 -2.47 -48.91 28.28
C ILE A 60 -1.34 -48.88 27.25
N GLY A 61 -0.24 -48.16 27.55
CA GLY A 61 0.98 -48.13 26.71
C GLY A 61 0.96 -47.11 25.55
N ASN A 62 0.02 -46.16 25.55
CA ASN A 62 -0.25 -45.21 24.45
C ASN A 62 0.91 -44.30 24.06
N LYS A 63 1.98 -44.23 24.87
CA LYS A 63 3.15 -43.36 24.63
C LYS A 63 4.43 -44.16 24.33
N ASN A 64 4.33 -45.47 24.18
CA ASN A 64 5.48 -46.29 23.78
C ASN A 64 5.89 -45.93 22.33
N PRO A 65 7.17 -45.58 22.06
CA PRO A 65 7.62 -45.19 20.72
C PRO A 65 7.35 -46.23 19.63
N LYS A 66 7.49 -47.53 19.93
CA LYS A 66 7.20 -48.62 18.98
C LYS A 66 5.71 -48.67 18.64
N PHE A 67 4.86 -48.41 19.64
CA PHE A 67 3.41 -48.36 19.45
C PHE A 67 3.00 -47.12 18.65
N LEU A 68 3.57 -45.95 18.96
CA LEU A 68 3.32 -44.70 18.23
C LEU A 68 3.73 -44.81 16.77
N LYS A 69 4.89 -45.41 16.47
CA LYS A 69 5.33 -45.67 15.09
C LYS A 69 4.38 -46.60 14.34
N LYS A 70 3.97 -47.71 14.95
CA LYS A 70 2.96 -48.62 14.34
C LYS A 70 1.62 -47.90 14.09
N ARG A 71 1.25 -46.97 14.97
CA ARG A 71 0.03 -46.17 14.84
C ARG A 71 0.14 -45.12 13.75
N GLN A 72 1.31 -44.48 13.60
CA GLN A 72 1.63 -43.59 12.50
C GLN A 72 1.49 -44.30 11.15
N GLU A 73 2.12 -45.47 10.99
CA GLU A 73 2.04 -46.30 9.77
C GLU A 73 0.59 -46.69 9.43
N ALA A 74 -0.18 -47.13 10.44
CA ALA A 74 -1.59 -47.49 10.24
C ALA A 74 -2.47 -46.29 9.87
N LEU A 75 -2.21 -45.11 10.47
CA LEU A 75 -2.92 -43.88 10.14
C LEU A 75 -2.61 -43.42 8.71
N GLU A 76 -1.36 -43.51 8.28
CA GLU A 76 -0.96 -43.16 6.92
C GLU A 76 -1.68 -44.02 5.87
N ILE A 77 -1.64 -45.34 6.03
CA ILE A 77 -2.33 -46.27 5.11
C ILE A 77 -3.82 -45.93 5.05
N TYR A 78 -4.45 -45.70 6.21
CA TYR A 78 -5.87 -45.34 6.27
C TYR A 78 -6.17 -44.05 5.50
N LEU A 79 -5.42 -42.97 5.76
CA LEU A 79 -5.65 -41.68 5.10
C LEU A 79 -5.43 -41.77 3.59
N GLN A 80 -4.43 -42.54 3.14
CA GLN A 80 -4.18 -42.78 1.73
C GLN A 80 -5.34 -43.55 1.06
N GLU A 81 -5.88 -44.57 1.70
CA GLU A 81 -7.02 -45.33 1.17
C GLU A 81 -8.30 -44.51 1.15
N VAL A 82 -8.59 -43.73 2.20
CA VAL A 82 -9.72 -42.80 2.23
C VAL A 82 -9.58 -41.75 1.12
N PHE A 83 -8.39 -41.19 0.93
CA PHE A 83 -8.15 -40.22 -0.12
C PHE A 83 -8.35 -40.79 -1.52
N LYS A 84 -7.81 -41.98 -1.80
CA LYS A 84 -8.06 -42.69 -3.08
C LYS A 84 -9.55 -42.92 -3.31
N PHE A 85 -10.28 -43.33 -2.27
CA PHE A 85 -11.72 -43.57 -2.38
C PHE A 85 -12.51 -42.28 -2.65
N LEU A 86 -12.12 -41.17 -2.01
CA LEU A 86 -12.82 -39.89 -2.08
C LEU A 86 -12.30 -38.95 -3.17
N GLN A 87 -11.33 -39.37 -4.00
CA GLN A 87 -10.69 -38.52 -5.00
C GLN A 87 -11.69 -37.95 -6.03
N LEU A 88 -12.78 -38.66 -6.29
CA LEU A 88 -13.84 -38.24 -7.24
C LEU A 88 -14.84 -37.24 -6.64
N THR A 89 -15.10 -37.32 -5.33
CA THR A 89 -16.10 -36.50 -4.63
C THR A 89 -15.62 -36.16 -3.23
N MET A 90 -14.53 -35.38 -3.13
CA MET A 90 -13.93 -35.01 -1.83
C MET A 90 -14.96 -34.30 -0.93
N PRO A 91 -15.43 -34.93 0.16
CA PRO A 91 -16.45 -34.37 1.03
C PRO A 91 -15.92 -33.18 1.82
N LYS A 92 -16.79 -32.22 2.13
CA LYS A 92 -16.43 -30.99 2.87
C LYS A 92 -15.66 -31.26 4.16
N VAL A 93 -16.08 -32.23 4.96
CA VAL A 93 -15.41 -32.57 6.23
C VAL A 93 -13.95 -33.01 5.99
N PHE A 94 -13.69 -33.72 4.89
CA PHE A 94 -12.34 -34.17 4.56
C PHE A 94 -11.47 -33.04 3.97
N VAL A 95 -12.08 -32.16 3.18
CA VAL A 95 -11.48 -30.92 2.68
C VAL A 95 -11.08 -29.99 3.83
N GLU A 96 -11.91 -29.90 4.86
CA GLU A 96 -11.63 -29.17 6.10
C GLU A 96 -10.53 -29.84 6.91
N PHE A 97 -10.63 -31.15 7.09
CA PHE A 97 -9.64 -31.95 7.82
C PHE A 97 -8.23 -31.83 7.25
N LEU A 98 -8.09 -31.83 5.92
CA LEU A 98 -6.80 -31.73 5.23
C LEU A 98 -6.42 -30.30 4.84
N ASP A 99 -7.13 -29.28 5.30
CA ASP A 99 -6.86 -27.87 4.98
C ASP A 99 -6.85 -27.52 3.47
N PHE A 100 -7.49 -28.33 2.61
CA PHE A 100 -7.63 -28.01 1.18
C PHE A 100 -8.33 -26.65 0.97
N HIS A 101 -9.32 -26.34 1.79
CA HIS A 101 -10.04 -25.06 1.77
C HIS A 101 -9.17 -23.82 2.04
N LYS A 102 -7.93 -23.99 2.54
CA LYS A 102 -6.99 -22.89 2.81
C LYS A 102 -5.95 -22.70 1.71
N TYR A 103 -5.63 -23.75 0.96
CA TYR A 103 -4.46 -23.78 0.08
C TYR A 103 -4.77 -24.17 -1.37
N ASP A 104 -5.93 -24.76 -1.63
CA ASP A 104 -6.33 -25.25 -2.96
C ASP A 104 -7.33 -24.33 -3.64
N ILE A 105 -7.02 -23.98 -4.90
CA ILE A 105 -7.78 -23.02 -5.71
C ILE A 105 -9.28 -23.33 -5.70
N ILE A 106 -9.67 -24.61 -5.92
CA ILE A 106 -11.08 -24.96 -6.11
C ILE A 106 -11.84 -24.78 -4.80
N PHE A 107 -11.29 -25.25 -3.69
CA PHE A 107 -11.96 -25.22 -2.39
C PHE A 107 -11.95 -23.83 -1.75
N ILE A 108 -10.91 -23.02 -2.02
CA ILE A 108 -10.90 -21.59 -1.68
C ILE A 108 -12.06 -20.88 -2.38
N LEU A 109 -12.24 -21.12 -3.68
CA LEU A 109 -13.30 -20.48 -4.45
C LEU A 109 -14.68 -21.00 -4.08
N HIS A 110 -14.85 -22.28 -3.75
CA HIS A 110 -16.13 -22.76 -3.22
C HIS A 110 -16.52 -21.99 -1.95
N ASN A 111 -15.60 -21.81 -1.00
CA ASN A 111 -15.88 -21.04 0.21
C ASN A 111 -16.21 -19.57 -0.09
N LEU A 112 -15.49 -18.96 -1.04
CA LEU A 112 -15.74 -17.59 -1.46
C LEU A 112 -17.09 -17.44 -2.18
N ALA A 113 -17.44 -18.36 -3.08
CA ALA A 113 -18.74 -18.39 -3.76
C ALA A 113 -19.88 -18.53 -2.74
N ALA A 114 -19.75 -19.46 -1.79
CA ALA A 114 -20.75 -19.69 -0.75
C ALA A 114 -20.92 -18.50 0.20
N LEU A 115 -19.88 -17.70 0.38
CA LEU A 115 -19.95 -16.44 1.10
C LEU A 115 -20.67 -15.38 0.26
N LEU A 116 -20.25 -15.18 -0.99
CA LEU A 116 -20.81 -14.15 -1.86
C LEU A 116 -22.26 -14.45 -2.24
N SER A 117 -22.67 -15.71 -2.40
CA SER A 117 -24.05 -16.09 -2.72
C SER A 117 -25.05 -15.68 -1.64
N VAL A 118 -24.62 -15.57 -0.38
CA VAL A 118 -25.47 -15.21 0.77
C VAL A 118 -25.48 -13.70 0.99
N TYR A 119 -24.36 -13.03 0.71
CA TYR A 119 -24.13 -11.69 1.17
C TYR A 119 -23.95 -10.66 0.05
N SER A 120 -23.85 -11.04 -1.22
CA SER A 120 -23.59 -10.13 -2.34
C SER A 120 -24.60 -8.97 -2.42
N GLU A 121 -25.90 -9.25 -2.30
CA GLU A 121 -26.95 -8.21 -2.33
C GLU A 121 -26.80 -7.22 -1.16
N ASN A 122 -26.52 -7.73 0.04
CA ASN A 122 -26.33 -6.91 1.24
C ASN A 122 -25.01 -6.14 1.22
N PHE A 123 -23.95 -6.69 0.62
CA PHE A 123 -22.65 -6.04 0.47
C PHE A 123 -22.74 -4.88 -0.52
N LEU A 124 -23.25 -5.14 -1.73
CA LEU A 124 -23.34 -4.14 -2.79
C LEU A 124 -24.27 -2.98 -2.41
N ALA A 125 -25.29 -3.23 -1.59
CA ALA A 125 -26.16 -2.18 -1.05
C ALA A 125 -25.46 -1.25 -0.03
N ARG A 126 -24.37 -1.69 0.61
CA ARG A 126 -23.66 -0.95 1.68
C ARG A 126 -22.37 -0.30 1.21
N SER A 127 -21.60 -1.00 0.37
CA SER A 127 -20.30 -0.55 -0.14
C SER A 127 -19.96 -1.35 -1.39
N LEU A 128 -19.55 -0.65 -2.45
CA LEU A 128 -19.02 -1.28 -3.66
C LEU A 128 -17.53 -1.63 -3.51
N SER A 129 -17.01 -1.66 -2.27
CA SER A 129 -15.62 -2.02 -1.99
C SER A 129 -15.50 -3.38 -1.31
N TYR A 130 -14.50 -4.17 -1.71
CA TYR A 130 -14.21 -5.48 -1.12
C TYR A 130 -12.70 -5.74 -1.02
N THR A 131 -12.31 -6.47 0.02
CA THR A 131 -10.92 -6.87 0.24
C THR A 131 -10.72 -8.36 -0.04
N PHE A 132 -9.83 -8.65 -0.98
CA PHE A 132 -9.37 -10.01 -1.26
C PHE A 132 -7.94 -10.20 -0.75
N SER A 133 -7.61 -11.43 -0.38
CA SER A 133 -6.23 -11.88 -0.29
C SER A 133 -5.65 -12.10 -1.69
N SER A 134 -4.33 -11.99 -1.79
CA SER A 134 -3.55 -12.35 -2.99
C SER A 134 -3.89 -13.77 -3.48
N LEU A 135 -4.12 -14.69 -2.54
CA LEU A 135 -4.50 -16.06 -2.78
C LEU A 135 -5.89 -16.19 -3.43
N GLU A 136 -6.89 -15.45 -2.94
CA GLU A 136 -8.23 -15.43 -3.55
C GLU A 136 -8.18 -14.86 -4.97
N ILE A 137 -7.49 -13.73 -5.19
CA ILE A 137 -7.36 -13.12 -6.52
C ILE A 137 -6.64 -14.06 -7.48
N TYR A 138 -5.51 -14.63 -7.05
CA TYR A 138 -4.80 -15.65 -7.83
C TYR A 138 -5.70 -16.83 -8.18
N SER A 139 -6.50 -17.30 -7.22
CA SER A 139 -7.41 -18.43 -7.44
C SER A 139 -8.46 -18.10 -8.49
N ILE A 140 -9.05 -16.89 -8.46
CA ILE A 140 -9.99 -16.42 -9.49
C ILE A 140 -9.31 -16.43 -10.87
N SER A 141 -8.10 -15.85 -10.98
CA SER A 141 -7.36 -15.80 -12.25
C SER A 141 -7.06 -17.19 -12.80
N GLU A 142 -6.67 -18.15 -11.96
CA GLU A 142 -6.41 -19.52 -12.40
C GLU A 142 -7.68 -20.30 -12.74
N ARG A 143 -8.77 -20.09 -11.99
CA ARG A 143 -10.05 -20.76 -12.24
C ARG A 143 -10.66 -20.35 -13.58
N MET A 144 -10.47 -19.10 -14.00
CA MET A 144 -10.88 -18.63 -15.34
C MET A 144 -10.13 -19.34 -16.49
N LYS A 145 -8.98 -19.95 -16.23
CA LYS A 145 -8.19 -20.71 -17.22
C LYS A 145 -8.57 -22.20 -17.26
N LEU A 146 -9.42 -22.65 -16.34
CA LEU A 146 -9.82 -24.05 -16.18
C LEU A 146 -11.18 -24.32 -16.82
N PRO A 147 -11.41 -25.53 -17.39
CA PRO A 147 -12.75 -25.96 -17.77
C PRO A 147 -13.64 -26.04 -16.53
N THR A 148 -14.95 -25.86 -16.72
CA THR A 148 -15.95 -26.04 -15.67
C THR A 148 -15.85 -27.46 -15.10
N PRO A 149 -15.55 -27.65 -13.80
CA PRO A 149 -15.52 -28.96 -13.17
C PRO A 149 -16.88 -29.66 -13.33
N SER A 150 -16.85 -30.94 -13.68
CA SER A 150 -18.07 -31.77 -13.76
C SER A 150 -18.80 -31.92 -12.41
N THR A 151 -18.16 -31.56 -11.30
CA THR A 151 -18.68 -31.65 -9.93
C THR A 151 -19.42 -30.39 -9.45
N GLU A 152 -19.40 -29.27 -10.19
CA GLU A 152 -20.12 -28.03 -9.81
C GLU A 152 -21.67 -28.18 -9.86
N VAL A 153 -22.19 -29.34 -10.30
CA VAL A 153 -23.61 -29.50 -10.67
C VAL A 153 -24.56 -29.77 -9.49
N ASN A 154 -24.10 -29.94 -8.25
CA ASN A 154 -24.98 -30.42 -7.16
C ASN A 154 -25.44 -29.38 -6.12
N ASP A 155 -24.84 -28.19 -6.03
CA ASP A 155 -25.28 -27.14 -5.10
C ASP A 155 -24.94 -25.73 -5.64
N ASN A 156 -25.98 -25.00 -6.08
CA ASN A 156 -25.88 -23.65 -6.65
C ASN A 156 -25.15 -22.65 -5.75
N LYS A 157 -25.01 -22.94 -4.44
CA LYS A 157 -24.29 -22.07 -3.50
C LYS A 157 -22.80 -21.93 -3.79
N TYR A 158 -22.18 -22.96 -4.36
CA TYR A 158 -20.72 -22.99 -4.60
C TYR A 158 -20.34 -22.60 -6.04
N ASP A 159 -21.31 -22.16 -6.83
CA ASP A 159 -21.10 -21.79 -8.23
C ASP A 159 -20.13 -20.60 -8.34
N PHE A 160 -19.14 -20.75 -9.22
CA PHE A 160 -18.16 -19.72 -9.52
C PHE A 160 -18.80 -18.46 -10.13
N SER A 161 -19.99 -18.57 -10.73
CA SER A 161 -20.76 -17.44 -11.26
C SER A 161 -21.00 -16.34 -10.23
N HIS A 162 -21.29 -16.70 -8.96
CA HIS A 162 -21.47 -15.72 -7.87
C HIS A 162 -20.24 -14.83 -7.67
N ILE A 163 -19.04 -15.38 -7.86
CA ILE A 163 -17.80 -14.62 -7.72
C ILE A 163 -17.60 -13.68 -8.89
N LEU A 164 -17.88 -14.14 -10.12
CA LEU A 164 -17.73 -13.33 -11.33
C LEU A 164 -18.74 -12.18 -11.35
N ASP A 165 -20.00 -12.44 -11.04
CA ASP A 165 -21.05 -11.43 -10.97
C ASP A 165 -20.69 -10.36 -9.93
N PHE A 166 -20.20 -10.79 -8.76
CA PHE A 166 -19.71 -9.88 -7.74
C PHE A 166 -18.50 -9.07 -8.22
N ALA A 167 -17.47 -9.71 -8.77
CA ALA A 167 -16.25 -9.04 -9.24
C ALA A 167 -16.54 -8.00 -10.33
N CYS A 168 -17.53 -8.25 -11.20
CA CYS A 168 -17.95 -7.30 -12.23
C CYS A 168 -18.57 -6.01 -11.68
N LEU A 169 -19.08 -6.04 -10.43
CA LEU A 169 -19.78 -4.93 -9.79
C LEU A 169 -18.93 -4.18 -8.75
N VAL A 170 -17.77 -4.70 -8.37
CA VAL A 170 -16.87 -4.06 -7.40
C VAL A 170 -16.25 -2.79 -7.99
N GLU A 171 -16.48 -1.66 -7.32
CA GLU A 171 -15.85 -0.37 -7.64
C GLU A 171 -14.58 -0.12 -6.83
N GLY A 172 -14.43 -0.74 -5.65
CA GLY A 172 -13.25 -0.62 -4.80
C GLY A 172 -12.62 -1.97 -4.47
N LEU A 173 -11.41 -2.21 -4.94
CA LEU A 173 -10.69 -3.46 -4.71
C LEU A 173 -9.50 -3.19 -3.79
N SER A 174 -9.45 -3.88 -2.66
CA SER A 174 -8.25 -3.94 -1.83
C SER A 174 -7.64 -5.34 -1.90
N ILE A 175 -6.33 -5.42 -2.08
CA ILE A 175 -5.59 -6.67 -2.14
C ILE A 175 -4.57 -6.69 -1.00
N LEU A 176 -4.71 -7.70 -0.13
CA LEU A 176 -3.80 -7.95 0.99
C LEU A 176 -3.00 -9.24 0.74
N PRO A 177 -1.85 -9.45 1.39
CA PRO A 177 -1.12 -10.71 1.27
C PRO A 177 -1.94 -11.87 1.81
N VAL A 178 -2.58 -11.65 2.97
CA VAL A 178 -3.42 -12.61 3.70
C VAL A 178 -4.65 -11.89 4.23
N LYS A 179 -5.77 -12.62 4.35
CA LYS A 179 -7.04 -12.15 4.89
C LYS A 179 -7.44 -13.00 6.09
N HIS A 180 -7.93 -12.37 7.16
CA HIS A 180 -8.52 -13.11 8.28
C HIS A 180 -9.96 -13.55 7.94
N SER A 181 -10.51 -14.48 8.71
CA SER A 181 -11.71 -15.29 8.44
C SER A 181 -13.04 -14.54 8.22
N LEU A 182 -13.06 -13.20 8.12
CA LEU A 182 -14.26 -12.41 7.87
C LEU A 182 -14.08 -11.50 6.62
N PRO A 183 -15.11 -11.37 5.76
CA PRO A 183 -15.16 -10.35 4.73
C PRO A 183 -15.25 -8.96 5.38
N CYS A 184 -14.14 -8.23 5.43
CA CYS A 184 -14.10 -6.89 6.00
C CYS A 184 -14.59 -5.87 4.97
N ILE A 185 -15.71 -5.21 5.29
CA ILE A 185 -16.43 -4.24 4.44
C ILE A 185 -15.78 -2.85 4.43
N SER A 186 -14.90 -2.56 5.38
CA SER A 186 -14.18 -1.30 5.44
C SER A 186 -13.01 -1.49 6.37
N PHE A 187 -11.82 -1.62 5.84
CA PHE A 187 -10.61 -1.54 6.65
C PHE A 187 -10.31 -0.07 6.90
N ASP A 188 -10.23 0.29 8.18
CA ASP A 188 -9.56 1.52 8.59
C ASP A 188 -8.05 1.27 8.47
N GLU A 189 -7.44 1.85 7.45
CA GLU A 189 -6.01 1.75 7.12
C GLU A 189 -5.12 2.30 8.25
N TYR A 190 -5.70 3.05 9.21
CA TYR A 190 -5.02 3.62 10.36
C TYR A 190 -5.20 2.81 11.65
N SER A 191 -5.86 1.65 11.61
CA SER A 191 -6.03 0.81 12.80
C SER A 191 -4.73 0.08 13.15
N GLU A 192 -4.38 -0.01 14.44
CA GLU A 192 -3.25 -0.85 14.90
C GLU A 192 -3.38 -2.32 14.46
N HIS A 193 -4.61 -2.78 14.24
CA HIS A 193 -4.89 -4.10 13.70
C HIS A 193 -4.39 -4.25 12.26
N PHE A 194 -4.51 -3.20 11.43
CA PHE A 194 -4.00 -3.20 10.05
C PHE A 194 -2.48 -3.37 9.99
N ASP A 195 -1.72 -2.73 10.87
CA ASP A 195 -0.26 -2.90 10.96
C ASP A 195 0.17 -4.29 11.42
N GLN A 196 -0.64 -4.94 12.26
CA GLN A 196 -0.38 -6.33 12.67
C GLN A 196 -0.65 -7.32 11.54
N VAL A 197 -1.67 -7.07 10.71
CA VAL A 197 -2.07 -7.92 9.57
C VAL A 197 -1.15 -7.70 8.36
N VAL A 198 -0.80 -6.46 8.08
CA VAL A 198 0.08 -6.03 6.99
C VAL A 198 1.48 -5.73 7.56
N ARG A 199 2.09 -6.73 8.19
CA ARG A 199 3.53 -6.69 8.45
C ARG A 199 4.24 -6.83 7.11
N SER A 200 5.19 -5.94 6.82
CA SER A 200 6.07 -5.86 5.63
C SER A 200 6.09 -7.11 4.75
N THR A 201 5.97 -6.95 3.42
CA THR A 201 5.84 -8.00 2.38
C THR A 201 6.16 -9.41 2.85
N VAL A 202 5.13 -10.26 2.86
CA VAL A 202 5.22 -11.64 3.34
C VAL A 202 5.99 -12.48 2.31
N SER A 203 7.31 -12.35 2.31
CA SER A 203 8.24 -13.25 1.61
C SER A 203 8.36 -14.60 2.33
N LYS A 204 7.34 -14.96 3.13
CA LYS A 204 7.27 -16.16 3.93
C LYS A 204 6.10 -17.01 3.44
N PRO A 205 6.22 -18.34 3.54
CA PRO A 205 5.11 -19.20 3.19
C PRO A 205 3.88 -18.99 4.10
N LEU A 206 2.69 -19.22 3.54
CA LEU A 206 1.42 -19.11 4.26
C LEU A 206 1.23 -20.30 5.20
N GLY A 207 1.19 -20.03 6.50
CA GLY A 207 1.01 -21.08 7.52
C GLY A 207 2.14 -22.12 7.45
N THR A 208 1.75 -23.38 7.26
CA THR A 208 2.67 -24.52 7.07
C THR A 208 2.88 -24.88 5.60
N SER A 209 2.26 -24.14 4.67
CA SER A 209 2.37 -24.42 3.24
C SER A 209 3.70 -23.97 2.67
N SER A 210 3.99 -24.35 1.42
CA SER A 210 5.08 -23.77 0.61
C SER A 210 4.64 -22.56 -0.22
N ILE A 211 3.40 -22.08 -0.07
CA ILE A 211 2.83 -21.01 -0.88
C ILE A 211 3.29 -19.65 -0.36
N VAL A 212 3.98 -18.88 -1.19
CA VAL A 212 4.41 -17.50 -0.86
C VAL A 212 3.48 -16.50 -1.54
N PRO A 213 2.68 -15.70 -0.79
CA PRO A 213 1.76 -14.69 -1.35
C PRO A 213 2.39 -13.73 -2.38
N GLU A 214 3.64 -13.33 -2.15
CA GLU A 214 4.40 -12.40 -3.00
C GLU A 214 4.75 -12.99 -4.38
N GLU A 215 4.77 -14.31 -4.52
CA GLU A 215 5.10 -14.98 -5.79
C GLU A 215 3.86 -15.21 -6.67
N LEU A 216 2.67 -14.91 -6.16
CA LEU A 216 1.40 -15.20 -6.84
C LEU A 216 1.12 -14.15 -7.91
N LYS A 217 1.24 -14.56 -9.17
CA LYS A 217 0.91 -13.74 -10.33
C LYS A 217 -0.58 -13.87 -10.69
N PHE A 218 -1.28 -12.75 -10.80
CA PHE A 218 -2.72 -12.72 -11.02
C PHE A 218 -3.16 -11.63 -12.01
N ASP A 219 -4.38 -11.80 -12.52
CA ASP A 219 -5.03 -10.92 -13.48
C ASP A 219 -6.28 -10.30 -12.85
N LEU A 220 -6.53 -9.02 -13.15
CA LEU A 220 -7.67 -8.24 -12.68
C LEU A 220 -8.77 -8.07 -13.75
N ALA A 221 -8.73 -8.85 -14.83
CA ALA A 221 -9.69 -8.81 -15.93
C ALA A 221 -11.15 -9.02 -15.49
N ALA A 222 -11.41 -9.71 -14.37
CA ALA A 222 -12.76 -9.91 -13.85
C ALA A 222 -13.40 -8.60 -13.32
N PHE A 223 -12.60 -7.60 -12.95
CA PHE A 223 -13.06 -6.35 -12.34
C PHE A 223 -13.29 -5.28 -13.41
N LYS A 224 -14.54 -5.11 -13.84
CA LYS A 224 -14.88 -4.30 -15.02
C LYS A 224 -15.13 -2.82 -14.75
N VAL A 225 -15.57 -2.47 -13.54
CA VAL A 225 -16.01 -1.10 -13.18
C VAL A 225 -15.12 -0.47 -12.11
N LEU A 226 -13.90 -0.99 -11.94
CA LEU A 226 -13.04 -0.65 -10.82
C LEU A 226 -12.60 0.82 -10.83
N LYS A 227 -12.97 1.58 -9.80
CA LYS A 227 -12.58 2.99 -9.61
C LYS A 227 -11.45 3.16 -8.59
N THR A 228 -11.39 2.30 -7.59
CA THR A 228 -10.36 2.36 -6.54
C THR A 228 -9.63 1.04 -6.49
N LEU A 229 -8.30 1.07 -6.66
CA LEU A 229 -7.43 -0.09 -6.49
C LEU A 229 -6.46 0.17 -5.36
N LYS A 230 -6.45 -0.71 -4.37
CA LYS A 230 -5.52 -0.67 -3.24
C LYS A 230 -4.71 -1.96 -3.15
N ILE A 231 -3.39 -1.82 -3.12
CA ILE A 231 -2.45 -2.93 -3.01
C ILE A 231 -1.60 -2.69 -1.77
N PHE A 232 -1.66 -3.63 -0.83
CA PHE A 232 -0.93 -3.53 0.42
C PHE A 232 -0.06 -4.76 0.64
N GLY A 233 1.20 -4.55 0.98
CA GLY A 233 2.07 -5.64 1.43
C GLY A 233 2.42 -6.69 0.37
N ILE A 234 2.12 -6.45 -0.91
CA ILE A 234 2.48 -7.34 -2.03
C ILE A 234 3.06 -6.51 -3.17
N SER A 235 3.99 -7.08 -3.94
CA SER A 235 4.52 -6.39 -5.11
C SER A 235 3.41 -6.10 -6.12
N SER A 236 3.35 -4.87 -6.63
CA SER A 236 2.45 -4.52 -7.75
C SER A 236 2.76 -5.34 -8.99
N GLU A 237 4.00 -5.81 -9.16
CA GLU A 237 4.43 -6.69 -10.26
C GLU A 237 3.75 -8.07 -10.25
N CYS A 238 2.96 -8.38 -9.22
CA CYS A 238 2.08 -9.56 -9.23
C CYS A 238 0.95 -9.44 -10.27
N ILE A 239 0.61 -8.23 -10.71
CA ILE A 239 -0.41 -8.00 -11.74
C ILE A 239 0.17 -8.34 -13.12
N ILE A 240 -0.42 -9.31 -13.81
CA ILE A 240 0.04 -9.78 -15.13
C ILE A 240 -0.50 -8.89 -16.27
N ASP A 241 -1.70 -8.34 -16.11
CA ASP A 241 -2.34 -7.45 -17.09
C ASP A 241 -3.07 -6.31 -16.37
N ALA A 242 -2.64 -5.07 -16.64
CA ALA A 242 -3.25 -3.86 -16.10
C ALA A 242 -4.05 -3.06 -17.13
N LYS A 243 -4.22 -3.58 -18.36
CA LYS A 243 -4.84 -2.83 -19.46
C LYS A 243 -6.25 -2.34 -19.14
N ASN A 244 -7.10 -3.20 -18.59
CA ASN A 244 -8.48 -2.82 -18.28
C ASN A 244 -8.56 -1.79 -17.15
N ILE A 245 -7.78 -2.00 -16.09
CA ILE A 245 -7.82 -1.14 -14.89
C ILE A 245 -7.24 0.26 -15.15
N ARG A 246 -6.31 0.41 -16.10
CA ARG A 246 -5.79 1.72 -16.54
C ARG A 246 -6.86 2.65 -17.10
N GLU A 247 -7.93 2.09 -17.67
CA GLU A 247 -9.05 2.83 -18.26
C GLU A 247 -10.12 3.21 -17.22
N THR A 248 -10.14 2.55 -16.06
CA THR A 248 -11.23 2.69 -15.08
C THR A 248 -10.80 3.31 -13.76
N VAL A 249 -9.59 3.01 -13.27
CA VAL A 249 -9.13 3.40 -11.93
C VAL A 249 -8.90 4.90 -11.83
N GLU A 250 -9.50 5.50 -10.81
CA GLU A 250 -9.40 6.91 -10.42
C GLU A 250 -8.51 7.12 -9.19
N ASN A 251 -8.55 6.17 -8.25
CA ASN A 251 -7.79 6.20 -7.01
C ASN A 251 -6.88 4.98 -6.91
N LEU A 252 -5.56 5.21 -6.89
CA LEU A 252 -4.56 4.14 -6.87
C LEU A 252 -3.75 4.21 -5.58
N TYR A 253 -3.75 3.12 -4.81
CA TYR A 253 -3.01 2.99 -3.57
C TYR A 253 -2.05 1.81 -3.69
N VAL A 254 -0.76 2.03 -3.47
CA VAL A 254 0.24 0.96 -3.36
C VAL A 254 1.13 1.27 -2.18
N GLN A 255 0.93 0.57 -1.07
CA GLN A 255 1.60 0.86 0.20
C GLN A 255 2.23 -0.40 0.79
N LYS A 256 3.27 -0.25 1.61
CA LYS A 256 3.95 -1.37 2.31
C LYS A 256 4.46 -2.47 1.39
N SER A 257 4.71 -2.15 0.11
CA SER A 257 4.97 -3.11 -0.96
C SER A 257 6.46 -3.18 -1.33
N LYS A 258 7.34 -2.54 -0.52
CA LYS A 258 8.80 -2.45 -0.73
C LYS A 258 9.18 -1.89 -2.11
N VAL A 259 8.32 -1.07 -2.69
CA VAL A 259 8.59 -0.43 -3.99
C VAL A 259 9.78 0.52 -3.84
N THR A 260 10.75 0.43 -4.74
CA THR A 260 11.95 1.30 -4.75
C THR A 260 11.93 2.36 -5.84
N ASP A 261 11.13 2.13 -6.88
CA ASP A 261 11.01 2.97 -8.07
C ASP A 261 9.54 3.02 -8.50
N VAL A 262 9.03 4.22 -8.78
CA VAL A 262 7.64 4.46 -9.20
C VAL A 262 7.25 3.62 -10.43
N LYS A 263 8.21 3.26 -11.30
CA LYS A 263 7.93 2.41 -12.47
C LYS A 263 7.41 1.03 -12.09
N GLN A 264 7.83 0.46 -10.95
CA GLN A 264 7.34 -0.85 -10.49
C GLN A 264 5.83 -0.83 -10.23
N ILE A 265 5.27 0.34 -9.91
CA ILE A 265 3.84 0.55 -9.73
C ILE A 265 3.16 0.81 -11.08
N LEU A 266 3.64 1.81 -11.83
CA LEU A 266 2.94 2.30 -13.01
C LEU A 266 3.07 1.38 -14.22
N LEU A 267 4.13 0.56 -14.27
CA LEU A 267 4.42 -0.46 -15.28
C LEU A 267 4.38 -1.88 -14.69
N CYS A 268 3.47 -2.13 -13.73
CA CYS A 268 3.37 -3.39 -13.02
C CYS A 268 3.20 -4.65 -13.90
N ASP A 269 2.58 -4.52 -15.07
CA ASP A 269 2.32 -5.61 -16.04
C ASP A 269 3.37 -5.68 -17.16
N SER A 270 4.40 -4.83 -17.14
CA SER A 270 5.47 -4.85 -18.14
C SER A 270 6.66 -5.66 -17.64
N PRO A 271 7.31 -6.48 -18.49
CA PRO A 271 8.54 -7.14 -18.08
C PRO A 271 9.56 -6.09 -17.64
N VAL A 272 10.02 -6.22 -16.40
CA VAL A 272 10.85 -5.31 -15.58
C VAL A 272 12.10 -4.74 -16.28
N HIS A 273 12.48 -5.28 -17.44
CA HIS A 273 13.67 -4.92 -18.21
C HIS A 273 13.43 -4.06 -19.45
N LYS A 274 12.19 -3.68 -19.79
CA LYS A 274 11.99 -2.62 -20.78
C LYS A 274 12.08 -1.27 -20.07
N THR A 275 13.29 -0.72 -20.00
CA THR A 275 13.48 0.73 -19.90
C THR A 275 12.52 1.41 -20.87
N LEU A 276 11.82 2.46 -20.45
CA LEU A 276 11.15 3.38 -21.35
C LEU A 276 12.25 4.05 -22.20
N GLU A 277 12.82 3.32 -23.16
CA GLU A 277 13.72 3.87 -24.16
C GLU A 277 12.90 4.91 -24.95
N ASN A 278 13.50 6.10 -25.07
CA ASN A 278 12.81 7.31 -25.46
C ASN A 278 12.00 7.10 -26.76
N ASN A 279 10.67 7.11 -26.61
CA ASN A 279 9.61 7.54 -27.56
C ASN A 279 8.33 6.69 -27.53
N ASP A 280 8.34 5.50 -26.91
CA ASP A 280 7.14 4.66 -26.83
C ASP A 280 6.46 4.74 -25.45
N MET A 281 5.92 5.93 -25.14
CA MET A 281 4.81 6.01 -24.18
C MET A 281 3.55 5.51 -24.89
N GLU A 282 3.48 4.19 -25.08
CA GLU A 282 2.30 3.55 -25.67
C GLU A 282 1.06 3.99 -24.88
N HIS A 283 0.03 4.51 -25.57
CA HIS A 283 -1.23 4.95 -24.96
C HIS A 283 -1.85 3.88 -24.05
N SER A 284 -1.60 2.59 -24.33
CA SER A 284 -2.04 1.43 -23.55
C SER A 284 -1.48 1.35 -22.13
N LYS A 285 -0.37 2.07 -21.85
CA LYS A 285 0.30 2.06 -20.54
C LYS A 285 -0.12 3.24 -19.66
N VAL A 286 -0.81 4.22 -20.22
CA VAL A 286 -1.26 5.42 -19.51
C VAL A 286 -2.50 5.11 -18.67
N TRP A 287 -2.48 5.54 -17.42
CA TRP A 287 -3.62 5.50 -16.50
C TRP A 287 -4.54 6.69 -16.80
N GLN A 288 -5.62 6.43 -17.55
CA GLN A 288 -6.43 7.46 -18.19
C GLN A 288 -7.28 8.29 -17.22
N LYS A 289 -7.52 7.78 -16.01
CA LYS A 289 -8.46 8.37 -15.06
C LYS A 289 -7.90 8.60 -13.66
N VAL A 290 -6.65 8.19 -13.37
CA VAL A 290 -6.06 8.37 -12.05
C VAL A 290 -5.97 9.86 -11.71
N LYS A 291 -6.66 10.24 -10.62
CA LYS A 291 -6.71 11.60 -10.06
C LYS A 291 -6.04 11.65 -8.69
N TYR A 292 -6.12 10.56 -7.94
CA TYR A 292 -5.51 10.40 -6.62
C TYR A 292 -4.58 9.20 -6.64
N ALA A 293 -3.34 9.40 -6.21
CA ALA A 293 -2.35 8.34 -6.09
C ALA A 293 -1.68 8.41 -4.72
N ASN A 294 -1.67 7.29 -4.00
CA ASN A 294 -0.99 7.16 -2.72
C ASN A 294 0.01 5.99 -2.77
N PHE A 295 1.28 6.34 -2.70
CA PHE A 295 2.42 5.42 -2.72
C PHE A 295 3.21 5.48 -1.40
N SER A 296 2.56 5.82 -0.29
CA SER A 296 3.22 5.94 1.01
C SER A 296 3.75 4.61 1.54
N ASP A 297 4.62 4.68 2.54
CA ASP A 297 5.11 3.51 3.28
C ASP A 297 5.79 2.47 2.38
N ASN A 298 6.57 2.94 1.41
CA ASN A 298 7.40 2.10 0.55
C ASN A 298 8.89 2.41 0.80
N GLN A 299 9.74 2.11 -0.18
CA GLN A 299 11.18 2.38 -0.14
C GLN A 299 11.60 3.22 -1.34
N ILE A 300 10.68 4.02 -1.90
CA ILE A 300 10.87 4.74 -3.16
C ILE A 300 12.02 5.71 -2.97
N SER A 301 13.08 5.55 -3.75
CA SER A 301 14.20 6.49 -3.81
C SER A 301 14.31 7.15 -5.18
N ILE A 302 13.66 6.57 -6.20
CA ILE A 302 13.72 7.04 -7.59
C ILE A 302 12.30 7.31 -8.08
N ILE A 303 12.08 8.54 -8.52
CA ILE A 303 10.93 8.93 -9.34
C ILE A 303 11.48 9.12 -10.74
N ASP A 304 11.19 8.20 -11.65
CA ASP A 304 11.66 8.30 -13.04
C ASP A 304 10.57 8.92 -13.95
N LYS A 305 10.80 8.87 -15.28
CA LYS A 305 9.85 9.40 -16.27
C LYS A 305 8.52 8.62 -16.32
N SER A 306 8.40 7.44 -15.69
CA SER A 306 7.16 6.66 -15.66
C SER A 306 6.03 7.41 -14.96
N ILE A 307 6.34 8.39 -14.11
CA ILE A 307 5.33 9.26 -13.48
C ILE A 307 4.42 9.93 -14.53
N ASN A 308 4.92 10.12 -15.76
CA ASN A 308 4.15 10.64 -16.89
C ASN A 308 2.96 9.75 -17.30
N LEU A 309 2.89 8.50 -16.80
CA LEU A 309 1.80 7.57 -17.05
C LEU A 309 0.52 7.90 -16.26
N ILE A 310 0.57 8.85 -15.32
CA ILE A 310 -0.61 9.35 -14.57
C ILE A 310 -0.85 10.85 -14.83
N PRO A 311 -1.04 11.30 -16.09
CA PRO A 311 -1.02 12.72 -16.46
C PRO A 311 -2.17 13.54 -15.87
N LYS A 312 -3.22 12.89 -15.35
CA LYS A 312 -4.40 13.54 -14.75
C LYS A 312 -4.39 13.57 -13.22
N VAL A 313 -3.29 13.12 -12.59
CA VAL A 313 -3.16 13.14 -11.14
C VAL A 313 -3.23 14.57 -10.61
N ARG A 314 -4.02 14.76 -9.56
CA ARG A 314 -4.22 16.02 -8.84
C ARG A 314 -3.63 15.98 -7.44
N GLU A 315 -3.67 14.80 -6.83
CA GLU A 315 -3.13 14.54 -5.50
C GLU A 315 -2.21 13.32 -5.54
N LEU A 316 -0.98 13.53 -5.09
CA LEU A 316 0.05 12.50 -5.03
C LEU A 316 0.67 12.46 -3.63
N ILE A 317 0.50 11.34 -2.96
CA ILE A 317 1.02 11.08 -1.62
C ILE A 317 2.21 10.12 -1.74
N LEU A 318 3.38 10.56 -1.30
CA LEU A 318 4.66 9.83 -1.36
C LEU A 318 5.32 9.76 0.02
N ASP A 319 4.52 9.83 1.08
CA ASP A 319 5.00 9.90 2.46
C ASP A 319 5.75 8.63 2.87
N SER A 320 6.63 8.73 3.87
CA SER A 320 7.36 7.58 4.42
C SER A 320 8.11 6.77 3.36
N ASN A 321 8.91 7.47 2.54
CA ASN A 321 9.75 6.89 1.49
C ASN A 321 11.22 7.33 1.65
N ASN A 322 12.06 7.05 0.66
CA ASN A 322 13.49 7.37 0.64
C ASN A 322 13.85 8.45 -0.40
N ILE A 323 12.91 9.33 -0.77
CA ILE A 323 13.08 10.32 -1.83
C ILE A 323 13.98 11.45 -1.32
N ASP A 324 15.03 11.76 -2.08
CA ASP A 324 15.98 12.83 -1.76
C ASP A 324 15.85 14.06 -2.67
N LYS A 325 15.18 13.92 -3.83
CA LYS A 325 15.02 14.97 -4.85
C LYS A 325 13.64 14.95 -5.49
N ILE A 326 13.13 16.15 -5.79
CA ILE A 326 11.89 16.35 -6.54
C ILE A 326 12.25 16.58 -8.00
N ILE A 327 12.09 15.54 -8.82
CA ILE A 327 12.40 15.56 -10.26
C ILE A 327 11.26 14.94 -11.07
N HIS A 328 11.15 15.30 -12.35
CA HIS A 328 10.17 14.78 -13.30
C HIS A 328 8.70 15.19 -13.08
N PHE A 329 8.37 15.97 -12.04
CA PHE A 329 7.00 16.44 -11.79
C PHE A 329 6.49 17.48 -12.81
N LYS A 330 7.38 18.11 -13.59
CA LYS A 330 6.99 19.08 -14.64
C LYS A 330 5.96 18.54 -15.64
N SER A 331 5.90 17.22 -15.82
CA SER A 331 4.98 16.52 -16.72
C SER A 331 3.59 16.25 -16.13
N LEU A 332 3.33 16.66 -14.88
CA LEU A 332 2.05 16.49 -14.19
C LEU A 332 1.30 17.82 -14.14
N PRO A 333 0.61 18.23 -15.23
CA PRO A 333 0.06 19.58 -15.35
C PRO A 333 -1.13 19.85 -14.44
N LEU A 334 -1.74 18.83 -13.83
CA LEU A 334 -2.92 18.96 -12.97
C LEU A 334 -2.59 18.76 -11.48
N LEU A 335 -1.33 18.52 -11.13
CA LEU A 335 -0.93 18.24 -9.75
C LEU A 335 -1.05 19.51 -8.89
N SER A 336 -1.99 19.50 -7.96
CA SER A 336 -2.25 20.60 -7.02
C SER A 336 -1.81 20.26 -5.60
N THR A 337 -1.83 18.98 -5.22
CA THR A 337 -1.48 18.51 -3.87
C THR A 337 -0.38 17.46 -3.94
N LEU A 338 0.72 17.72 -3.22
CA LEU A 338 1.86 16.81 -3.13
C LEU A 338 2.27 16.65 -1.67
N SER A 339 2.27 15.41 -1.19
CA SER A 339 2.80 15.06 0.12
C SER A 339 4.05 14.21 -0.04
N LEU A 340 5.11 14.63 0.62
CA LEU A 340 6.46 14.03 0.66
C LEU A 340 6.94 13.98 2.11
N GLU A 341 6.02 13.81 3.06
CA GLU A 341 6.33 13.74 4.48
C GLU A 341 7.26 12.56 4.78
N SER A 342 8.14 12.68 5.78
CA SER A 342 9.00 11.58 6.22
C SER A 342 9.84 10.98 5.09
N ASN A 343 10.52 11.85 4.34
CA ASN A 343 11.45 11.48 3.26
C ASN A 343 12.87 11.96 3.59
N ARG A 344 13.76 12.04 2.59
CA ARG A 344 15.17 12.42 2.74
C ARG A 344 15.51 13.72 2.00
N LEU A 345 14.52 14.58 1.77
CA LEU A 345 14.70 15.85 1.06
C LEU A 345 15.61 16.77 1.88
N SER A 346 16.63 17.34 1.23
CA SER A 346 17.56 18.29 1.88
C SER A 346 17.82 19.51 1.01
N ASP A 347 17.99 19.29 -0.30
CA ASP A 347 18.14 20.34 -1.30
C ASP A 347 16.87 20.50 -2.13
N CYS A 348 16.22 21.66 -1.99
CA CYS A 348 15.00 22.03 -2.70
C CYS A 348 15.23 23.14 -3.73
N VAL A 349 16.35 23.14 -4.45
CA VAL A 349 16.60 24.18 -5.47
C VAL A 349 15.62 24.10 -6.66
N ASN A 350 15.18 25.26 -7.14
CA ASN A 350 14.37 25.42 -8.36
C ASN A 350 13.05 24.61 -8.39
N LEU A 351 12.38 24.42 -7.25
CA LEU A 351 11.11 23.67 -7.17
C LEU A 351 10.04 24.16 -8.16
N HIS A 352 9.96 25.47 -8.39
CA HIS A 352 9.05 26.07 -9.38
C HIS A 352 9.16 25.49 -10.80
N THR A 353 10.30 24.89 -11.16
CA THR A 353 10.47 24.23 -12.47
C THR A 353 9.77 22.88 -12.55
N GLN A 354 9.46 22.28 -11.40
CA GLN A 354 8.84 20.97 -11.25
C GLN A 354 7.40 21.07 -10.74
N LEU A 355 7.12 22.01 -9.83
CA LEU A 355 5.88 22.12 -9.06
C LEU A 355 5.16 23.47 -9.31
N GLY A 356 5.20 23.98 -10.54
CA GLY A 356 4.78 25.37 -10.82
C GLY A 356 3.32 25.70 -10.49
N GLN A 357 2.43 24.72 -10.38
CA GLN A 357 1.00 24.89 -10.09
C GLN A 357 0.58 24.31 -8.72
N ILE A 358 1.55 23.94 -7.87
CA ILE A 358 1.24 23.31 -6.59
C ILE A 358 0.53 24.30 -5.66
N GLU A 359 -0.56 23.86 -5.04
CA GLU A 359 -1.35 24.62 -4.08
C GLU A 359 -1.09 24.14 -2.65
N THR A 360 -0.95 22.83 -2.47
CA THR A 360 -0.67 22.20 -1.18
C THR A 360 0.59 21.36 -1.27
N LEU A 361 1.59 21.70 -0.45
CA LEU A 361 2.86 20.98 -0.37
C LEU A 361 3.14 20.59 1.08
N ASN A 362 3.19 19.29 1.34
CA ASN A 362 3.67 18.74 2.61
C ASN A 362 5.07 18.15 2.41
N VAL A 363 6.05 18.74 3.07
CA VAL A 363 7.45 18.28 3.14
C VAL A 363 7.90 18.15 4.59
N ALA A 364 6.96 17.89 5.50
CA ALA A 364 7.24 17.68 6.91
C ALA A 364 8.21 16.50 7.13
N GLN A 365 8.92 16.49 8.26
CA GLN A 365 9.83 15.41 8.64
C GLN A 365 10.88 15.08 7.56
N ASN A 366 11.52 16.11 7.00
CA ASN A 366 12.62 15.98 6.05
C ASN A 366 13.91 16.63 6.62
N GLN A 367 14.91 16.88 5.79
CA GLN A 367 16.21 17.45 6.16
C GLN A 367 16.44 18.84 5.51
N ILE A 368 15.35 19.58 5.24
CA ILE A 368 15.40 20.85 4.52
C ILE A 368 15.95 21.94 5.44
N ARG A 369 16.93 22.70 4.94
CA ARG A 369 17.58 23.80 5.67
C ARG A 369 17.26 25.19 5.14
N SER A 370 16.86 25.30 3.87
CA SER A 370 16.62 26.60 3.23
C SER A 370 15.32 26.62 2.43
N LEU A 371 14.60 27.73 2.55
CA LEU A 371 13.34 28.00 1.85
C LEU A 371 13.53 28.73 0.51
N LYS A 372 14.77 29.05 0.12
CA LYS A 372 15.09 29.71 -1.16
C LYS A 372 14.44 29.05 -2.38
N GLY A 373 14.34 27.73 -2.34
CA GLY A 373 13.69 26.90 -3.36
C GLY A 373 12.22 27.19 -3.61
N PHE A 374 11.52 27.66 -2.58
CA PHE A 374 10.07 27.83 -2.52
C PHE A 374 9.62 29.22 -3.00
N GLN A 375 10.55 30.18 -3.14
CA GLN A 375 10.29 31.60 -3.42
C GLN A 375 9.41 31.87 -4.65
N LYS A 376 9.35 30.93 -5.60
CA LYS A 376 8.62 31.08 -6.88
C LYS A 376 7.41 30.16 -7.01
N LEU A 377 6.96 29.53 -5.91
CA LEU A 377 5.75 28.71 -5.89
C LEU A 377 4.52 29.61 -5.72
N TYR A 378 4.22 30.41 -6.74
CA TYR A 378 3.22 31.49 -6.66
C TYR A 378 1.78 31.02 -6.44
N SER A 379 1.48 29.75 -6.70
CA SER A 379 0.17 29.12 -6.45
C SER A 379 0.06 28.48 -5.06
N LEU A 380 1.13 28.46 -4.27
CA LEU A 380 1.17 27.74 -3.00
C LEU A 380 0.32 28.44 -1.95
N VAL A 381 -0.69 27.71 -1.45
CA VAL A 381 -1.63 28.15 -0.39
C VAL A 381 -1.29 27.50 0.95
N ASN A 382 -0.92 26.22 0.93
CA ASN A 382 -0.66 25.42 2.11
C ASN A 382 0.75 24.84 2.06
N LEU A 383 1.58 25.17 3.04
CA LEU A 383 2.94 24.65 3.19
C LEU A 383 3.13 24.03 4.57
N ASP A 384 3.28 22.71 4.62
CA ASP A 384 3.78 22.03 5.81
C ASP A 384 5.26 21.73 5.64
N ILE A 385 6.10 22.41 6.43
CA ILE A 385 7.55 22.17 6.52
C ILE A 385 7.95 21.90 7.97
N SER A 386 7.03 21.37 8.77
CA SER A 386 7.31 21.00 10.16
C SER A 386 8.40 19.94 10.27
N CYS A 387 9.06 19.88 11.43
CA CYS A 387 10.10 18.89 11.74
C CYS A 387 11.22 18.81 10.68
N ASN A 388 11.71 19.96 10.23
CA ASN A 388 12.86 20.09 9.33
C ASN A 388 14.03 20.78 10.07
N LEU A 389 14.99 21.33 9.32
CA LEU A 389 16.23 21.93 9.84
C LEU A 389 16.32 23.43 9.54
N ILE A 390 15.18 24.14 9.49
CA ILE A 390 15.13 25.59 9.30
C ILE A 390 15.57 26.30 10.58
N ASP A 391 16.72 26.96 10.53
CA ASP A 391 17.39 27.52 11.71
C ASP A 391 17.14 29.02 11.90
N THR A 392 17.05 29.78 10.80
CA THR A 392 16.96 31.24 10.85
C THR A 392 15.61 31.75 10.35
N ILE A 393 15.20 32.90 10.89
CA ILE A 393 13.94 33.58 10.53
C ILE A 393 14.03 34.18 9.12
N ASP A 394 15.24 34.47 8.65
CA ASP A 394 15.49 35.06 7.33
C ASP A 394 15.12 34.09 6.19
N GLU A 395 15.10 32.77 6.44
CA GLU A 395 14.58 31.80 5.47
C GLU A 395 13.10 32.07 5.12
N VAL A 396 12.32 32.60 6.05
CA VAL A 396 10.90 32.90 5.80
C VAL A 396 10.73 34.07 4.83
N ASP A 397 11.75 34.91 4.63
CA ASP A 397 11.67 36.00 3.64
C ASP A 397 11.51 35.49 2.21
N TYR A 398 11.93 34.26 1.93
CA TYR A 398 11.72 33.62 0.62
C TYR A 398 10.25 33.32 0.36
N ILE A 399 9.49 32.92 1.39
CA ILE A 399 8.07 32.58 1.27
C ILE A 399 7.14 33.74 1.63
N GLY A 400 7.63 34.75 2.34
CA GLY A 400 6.85 35.92 2.76
C GLY A 400 6.25 36.73 1.60
N LYS A 401 6.80 36.60 0.40
CA LYS A 401 6.33 37.27 -0.82
C LYS A 401 5.37 36.43 -1.68
N LEU A 402 5.05 35.20 -1.27
CA LEU A 402 4.14 34.33 -2.04
C LEU A 402 2.71 34.83 -1.91
N PRO A 403 2.03 35.22 -3.00
CA PRO A 403 0.85 36.08 -2.96
C PRO A 403 -0.41 35.41 -2.38
N VAL A 404 -0.49 34.08 -2.42
CA VAL A 404 -1.67 33.31 -2.00
C VAL A 404 -1.39 32.34 -0.85
N LEU A 405 -0.19 32.40 -0.26
CA LEU A 405 0.17 31.54 0.87
C LEU A 405 -0.64 31.94 2.09
N GLU A 406 -1.36 30.99 2.69
CA GLU A 406 -2.26 31.21 3.83
C GLU A 406 -1.87 30.34 5.03
N ASN A 407 -1.53 29.07 4.81
CA ASN A 407 -1.28 28.12 5.89
C ASN A 407 0.19 27.67 5.88
N ILE A 408 0.88 27.87 7.00
CA ILE A 408 2.30 27.54 7.15
C ILE A 408 2.50 26.81 8.47
N ARG A 409 3.14 25.64 8.40
CA ARG A 409 3.60 24.91 9.59
C ARG A 409 5.11 24.82 9.60
N LEU A 410 5.69 25.30 10.69
CA LEU A 410 7.12 25.39 10.95
C LEU A 410 7.48 24.77 12.31
N THR A 411 6.51 24.26 13.07
CA THR A 411 6.72 23.47 14.29
C THR A 411 7.82 22.43 14.14
N GLY A 412 8.60 22.19 15.20
CA GLY A 412 9.67 21.18 15.17
C GLY A 412 10.92 21.57 14.37
N ASN A 413 10.99 22.78 13.80
CA ASN A 413 12.24 23.36 13.28
C ASN A 413 13.00 24.11 14.38
N PRO A 414 14.35 24.23 14.30
CA PRO A 414 15.12 25.02 15.27
C PRO A 414 14.64 26.46 15.45
N VAL A 415 14.18 27.13 14.38
CA VAL A 415 13.61 28.49 14.42
C VAL A 415 12.40 28.60 15.37
N ALA A 416 11.63 27.52 15.50
CA ALA A 416 10.43 27.45 16.36
C ALA A 416 10.76 27.38 17.86
N GLY A 417 12.04 27.21 18.23
CA GLY A 417 12.48 27.20 19.63
C GLY A 417 12.61 28.59 20.28
N SER A 418 12.51 29.67 19.50
CA SER A 418 12.63 31.04 20.03
C SER A 418 11.36 31.51 20.73
N VAL A 419 11.50 32.27 21.83
CA VAL A 419 10.36 32.69 22.69
C VAL A 419 9.36 33.59 21.95
N ASP A 420 9.84 34.38 20.99
CA ASP A 420 9.05 35.30 20.18
C ASP A 420 8.97 34.85 18.71
N TYR A 421 9.20 33.56 18.46
CA TYR A 421 9.13 32.88 17.17
C TYR A 421 7.91 33.34 16.35
N ARG A 422 6.70 33.20 16.88
CA ARG A 422 5.46 33.48 16.14
C ARG A 422 5.39 34.95 15.68
N SER A 423 5.60 35.91 16.57
CA SER A 423 5.59 37.34 16.23
C SER A 423 6.67 37.70 15.19
N ARG A 424 7.87 37.12 15.32
CA ARG A 424 8.94 37.37 14.35
C ARG A 424 8.66 36.77 12.98
N ILE A 425 8.10 35.57 12.91
CA ILE A 425 7.72 34.92 11.65
C ILE A 425 6.60 35.69 10.96
N LEU A 426 5.54 36.05 11.70
CA LEU A 426 4.44 36.86 11.17
C LEU A 426 4.93 38.20 10.61
N SER A 427 5.94 38.83 11.24
CA SER A 427 6.53 40.08 10.72
C SER A 427 7.15 39.94 9.32
N ARG A 428 7.44 38.72 8.86
CA ARG A 428 8.00 38.47 7.52
C ARG A 428 6.95 38.59 6.41
N PHE A 429 5.66 38.55 6.74
CA PHE A 429 4.53 38.60 5.79
C PHE A 429 3.96 40.00 5.56
N GLY A 430 4.45 41.02 6.29
CA GLY A 430 4.04 42.42 6.10
C GLY A 430 2.53 42.60 6.22
N GLU A 431 1.91 43.28 5.27
CA GLU A 431 0.46 43.56 5.27
C GLU A 431 -0.41 42.29 5.30
N ARG A 432 0.11 41.16 4.82
CA ARG A 432 -0.62 39.89 4.74
C ARG A 432 -0.60 39.06 6.02
N LEU A 433 0.07 39.52 7.08
CA LEU A 433 0.23 38.73 8.32
C LEU A 433 -1.10 38.33 8.98
N GLN A 434 -2.21 39.03 8.70
CA GLN A 434 -3.54 38.70 9.24
C GLN A 434 -4.22 37.52 8.51
N ASP A 435 -3.77 37.25 7.29
CA ASP A 435 -4.26 36.15 6.45
C ASP A 435 -3.52 34.84 6.74
N ILE A 436 -2.37 34.92 7.42
CA ILE A 436 -1.52 33.77 7.72
C ILE A 436 -2.00 33.00 8.96
N TYR A 437 -2.21 31.71 8.78
CA TYR A 437 -2.27 30.71 9.84
C TYR A 437 -0.89 30.09 10.01
N LEU A 438 -0.27 30.38 11.16
CA LEU A 438 1.02 29.80 11.54
C LEU A 438 0.78 28.68 12.54
N ASP A 439 1.26 27.48 12.23
CA ASP A 439 1.17 26.31 13.11
C ASP A 439 -0.27 25.97 13.53
N ASN A 440 -1.21 26.06 12.57
CA ASN A 440 -2.66 25.87 12.71
C ASN A 440 -3.43 26.96 13.46
N GLU A 441 -2.78 28.07 13.82
CA GLU A 441 -3.44 29.17 14.55
C GLU A 441 -3.16 30.53 13.90
N LYS A 442 -4.17 31.41 13.88
CA LYS A 442 -3.95 32.82 13.56
C LYS A 442 -3.11 33.50 14.64
N GLY A 443 -2.42 34.58 14.27
CA GLY A 443 -1.78 35.45 15.24
C GLY A 443 -2.79 36.03 16.22
N SER A 444 -2.49 35.98 17.51
CA SER A 444 -3.21 36.73 18.53
C SER A 444 -3.01 38.23 18.34
N THR A 445 -3.89 39.06 18.90
CA THR A 445 -3.77 40.53 18.80
C THR A 445 -2.40 41.03 19.25
N LYS A 446 -1.88 40.50 20.37
CA LYS A 446 -0.54 40.86 20.88
C LYS A 446 0.58 40.49 19.91
N GLU A 447 0.50 39.31 19.29
CA GLU A 447 1.51 38.86 18.34
C GLU A 447 1.48 39.69 17.06
N ILE A 448 0.28 40.04 16.58
CA ILE A 448 0.06 40.88 15.41
C ILE A 448 0.61 42.29 15.64
N ASP A 449 0.28 42.93 16.76
CA ASP A 449 0.79 44.28 17.09
C ASP A 449 2.32 44.30 17.16
N THR A 450 2.91 43.26 17.77
CA THR A 450 4.36 43.09 17.84
C THR A 450 4.96 42.86 16.46
N ALA A 451 4.34 42.01 15.64
CA ALA A 451 4.79 41.71 14.28
C ALA A 451 4.76 42.96 13.37
N LEU A 452 3.73 43.81 13.50
CA LEU A 452 3.63 45.07 12.77
C LEU A 452 4.75 46.05 13.16
N ALA A 453 5.01 46.21 14.46
CA ALA A 453 6.12 47.04 14.94
C ALA A 453 7.48 46.52 14.43
N LEU A 454 7.71 45.21 14.46
CA LEU A 454 8.91 44.57 13.92
C LEU A 454 9.04 44.76 12.41
N SER A 455 7.92 44.70 11.68
CA SER A 455 7.87 44.92 10.23
C SER A 455 8.28 46.35 9.88
N ALA A 456 7.71 47.34 10.59
CA ALA A 456 8.02 48.75 10.40
C ALA A 456 9.49 49.08 10.72
N LEU A 457 10.02 48.53 11.83
CA LEU A 457 11.43 48.68 12.19
C LEU A 457 12.34 48.11 11.10
N ARG A 458 12.02 46.93 10.58
CA ARG A 458 12.77 46.30 9.50
C ARG A 458 12.78 47.16 8.24
N ILE A 459 11.62 47.67 7.82
CA ILE A 459 11.48 48.54 6.64
C ILE A 459 12.32 49.81 6.82
N SER A 460 12.21 50.46 7.99
CA SER A 460 13.00 51.67 8.29
C SER A 460 14.52 51.43 8.28
N MET A 461 14.97 50.25 8.74
CA MET A 461 16.38 49.87 8.70
C MET A 461 16.85 49.56 7.28
N THR A 462 16.03 48.92 6.45
CA THR A 462 16.36 48.70 5.03
C THR A 462 16.41 50.01 4.25
N ASP A 463 15.49 50.93 4.48
CA ASP A 463 15.45 52.24 3.82
C ASP A 463 16.65 53.10 4.21
N ASN A 464 17.02 53.09 5.50
CA ASN A 464 18.24 53.76 5.97
C ASN A 464 19.51 53.13 5.37
N ALA A 465 19.57 51.80 5.22
CA ALA A 465 20.71 51.13 4.60
C ALA A 465 20.85 51.43 3.09
N ILE A 466 19.73 51.58 2.38
CA ILE A 466 19.69 51.99 0.96
C ILE A 466 20.12 53.45 0.82
N GLY A 467 19.57 54.35 1.65
CA GLY A 467 19.93 55.78 1.64
C GLY A 467 21.40 56.03 1.97
N ILE A 468 22.00 55.22 2.85
CA ILE A 468 23.44 55.25 3.11
C ILE A 468 24.24 54.79 1.87
N LYS A 469 23.82 53.70 1.19
CA LYS A 469 24.48 53.21 -0.04
C LYS A 469 24.42 54.23 -1.19
N GLU A 470 23.26 54.83 -1.44
CA GLU A 470 23.10 55.88 -2.46
C GLU A 470 23.88 57.16 -2.09
N GLY A 471 23.99 57.47 -0.80
CA GLY A 471 24.84 58.54 -0.29
C GLY A 471 26.33 58.30 -0.62
N TYR A 472 26.83 57.08 -0.43
CA TYR A 472 28.21 56.74 -0.80
C TYR A 472 28.44 56.76 -2.33
N GLU A 473 27.53 56.22 -3.14
CA GLU A 473 27.67 56.25 -4.61
C GLU A 473 27.63 57.68 -5.19
N ASN A 474 26.80 58.56 -4.64
CA ASN A 474 26.78 59.97 -5.02
C ASN A 474 28.06 60.72 -4.62
N VAL A 475 28.67 60.38 -3.47
CA VAL A 475 29.95 60.97 -3.05
C VAL A 475 31.09 60.52 -3.99
N PHE A 476 31.11 59.26 -4.44
CA PHE A 476 32.11 58.78 -5.42
C PHE A 476 31.95 59.40 -6.82
N CYS A 477 30.71 59.64 -7.29
CA CYS A 477 30.46 60.38 -8.54
C CYS A 477 30.88 61.86 -8.46
N THR A 478 30.84 62.47 -7.27
CA THR A 478 31.21 63.88 -7.08
C THR A 478 32.74 64.06 -6.96
N ILE A 479 33.46 63.08 -6.40
CA ILE A 479 34.93 63.11 -6.29
C ILE A 479 35.63 62.83 -7.63
N SER A 480 34.94 62.22 -8.59
CA SER A 480 35.49 61.91 -9.93
C SER A 480 35.32 63.04 -10.97
N ARG A 481 34.85 64.22 -10.55
CA ARG A 481 34.55 65.37 -11.42
C ARG A 481 35.27 66.68 -11.05
N ASN A 482 36.27 66.63 -10.17
CA ASN A 482 37.15 67.78 -9.89
C ASN A 482 38.58 67.51 -10.34
#